data_AF-A0A3P1YYC9-F1
#
_entry.id   AF-A0A3P1YYC9-F1
#
_cell.length_a   1.000
_cell.length_b   1.000
_cell.length_c   1.000
_cell.angle_alpha   90.00
_cell.angle_beta   90.00
_cell.angle_gamma   90.00
#
_symmetry.space_group_name_H-M   'P 1'
#
loop_
_entity.id
_entity.type
_entity.pdbx_description
1 polymer ?
#
loop_
_entity_poly.entity_id
_entity_poly.type
_entity_poly.pdbx_seq_one_letter_code
_entity_poly.pdbx_strand_id
1 'polypeptide(L)' 'MYSFAQINQLIDRKPLARLIEKVYTQGSSSTRRFSYEGILFFKIELLRTWHGLSDPEVEEQIKGRLSFMRFWGLS' A
#
# COMPACT_ATOMS: atom_id res chain seq x y z
N MET A 1 -20.72 2.39 -0.44
CA MET A 1 -19.37 2.06 -0.96
C MET A 1 -18.52 3.31 -0.81
N TYR A 2 -17.49 3.30 0.04
CA TYR A 2 -16.62 4.48 0.19
C TYR A 2 -15.74 4.64 -1.05
N SER A 3 -15.51 5.87 -1.48
CA SER A 3 -14.53 6.14 -2.54
C SER A 3 -13.10 6.02 -1.99
N PHE A 4 -12.14 5.67 -2.84
CA PHE A 4 -10.72 5.61 -2.44
C PHE A 4 -10.20 6.93 -1.84
N ALA A 5 -10.79 8.06 -2.20
CA ALA A 5 -10.49 9.36 -1.61
C ALA A 5 -10.91 9.45 -0.14
N GLN A 6 -12.10 8.94 0.21
CA GLN A 6 -12.57 8.90 1.60
C GLN A 6 -11.70 7.95 2.44
N ILE A 7 -11.32 6.80 1.88
CA ILE A 7 -10.41 5.87 2.55
C ILE A 7 -9.05 6.52 2.83
N ASN A 8 -8.50 7.26 1.86
CA ASN A 8 -7.24 8.00 2.07
C ASN A 8 -7.34 9.09 3.15
N GLN A 9 -8.53 9.66 3.38
CA GLN A 9 -8.75 10.60 4.48
C GLN A 9 -8.94 9.91 5.84
N LEU A 10 -9.49 8.69 5.85
CA LEU A 10 -9.68 7.90 7.06
C LEU A 10 -8.38 7.23 7.54
N ILE A 11 -7.46 6.93 6.62
CA ILE A 11 -6.17 6.32 6.94
C ILE A 11 -5.13 7.41 7.21
N ASP A 12 -4.92 7.71 8.49
CA ASP A 12 -3.88 8.64 8.91
C ASP A 12 -2.48 8.01 8.70
N ARG A 13 -1.74 8.50 7.70
CA ARG A 13 -0.49 7.87 7.24
C ARG A 13 0.61 7.86 8.29
N LYS A 14 0.72 8.91 9.11
CA LYS A 14 1.83 9.09 10.07
C LYS A 14 1.82 8.09 11.23
N PRO A 15 0.71 7.90 11.97
CA PRO A 15 0.67 6.89 13.03
C PRO A 15 0.75 5.47 12.45
N LEU A 16 0.13 5.22 11.30
CA LEU A 16 0.16 3.92 10.65
C LEU A 16 1.56 3.54 10.18
N ALA A 17 2.28 4.46 9.52
CA ALA A 17 3.67 4.24 9.11
C ALA A 17 4.55 3.91 10.31
N ARG A 18 4.45 4.67 11.41
CA ARG A 18 5.22 4.39 12.64
C ARG A 18 4.90 3.03 13.28
N LEU A 19 3.65 2.57 13.20
CA LEU A 19 3.26 1.24 13.67
C LEU A 19 3.83 0.15 12.78
N ILE A 20 3.74 0.34 11.46
CA ILE A 20 4.29 -0.58 10.48
C ILE A 20 5.81 -0.65 10.63
N GLU A 21 6.53 0.46 10.74
CA GLU A 21 7.99 0.47 10.91
C GLU A 21 8.47 -0.25 12.18
N LYS A 22 7.63 -0.36 13.22
CA LYS A 22 7.97 -1.13 14.43
C LYS A 22 7.94 -2.65 14.23
N VAL A 23 7.07 -3.14 13.34
CA VAL A 23 6.88 -4.58 13.06
C VAL A 23 7.53 -5.00 11.74
N TYR A 24 7.65 -4.03 10.84
CA TYR A 24 8.28 -4.05 9.54
C TYR A 24 9.54 -3.19 9.61
N THR A 25 10.40 -3.52 10.55
CA THR A 25 11.77 -3.02 10.55
C THR A 25 12.41 -3.57 9.28
N GLN A 26 12.89 -2.69 8.38
CA GLN A 26 13.81 -3.10 7.34
C GLN A 26 14.93 -3.88 8.05
N GLY A 27 14.90 -5.21 7.96
CA GLY A 27 15.91 -6.04 8.57
C GLY A 27 17.26 -5.52 8.09
N SER A 28 18.21 -5.37 9.02
CA SER A 28 19.59 -4.99 8.78
C SER A 28 20.26 -6.03 7.88
N SER A 29 19.85 -6.06 6.62
CA SER A 29 20.18 -7.07 5.64
C SER A 29 20.51 -6.30 4.38
N SER A 30 21.80 -6.09 4.21
CA SER A 30 22.50 -5.49 3.08
C SER A 30 22.24 -6.19 1.73
N THR A 31 21.18 -6.99 1.61
CA THR A 31 20.97 -7.97 0.53
C THR A 31 19.53 -8.00 0.01
N ARG A 32 18.56 -7.32 0.63
CA ARG A 32 17.23 -7.13 0.01
C ARG A 32 16.75 -5.72 0.25
N ARG A 33 16.92 -4.89 -0.78
CA ARG A 33 16.23 -3.61 -0.90
C ARG A 33 14.74 -3.92 -0.82
N PHE A 34 14.10 -3.65 0.31
CA PHE A 34 12.66 -3.52 0.31
C PHE A 34 12.37 -2.33 -0.59
N SER A 35 12.04 -2.60 -1.87
CA SER A 35 11.85 -1.56 -2.89
C SER A 35 10.69 -0.62 -2.57
N TYR A 36 9.83 -0.99 -1.61
CA TYR A 36 8.66 -0.25 -1.17
C TYR A 36 8.70 -0.01 0.34
N GLU A 37 8.38 1.21 0.77
CA GLU A 37 8.13 1.53 2.18
C GLU A 37 7.02 0.63 2.74
N GLY A 38 7.10 0.20 4.00
CA GLY A 38 6.11 -0.73 4.59
C GLY A 38 4.67 -0.21 4.50
N ILE A 39 4.48 1.11 4.48
CA ILE A 39 3.18 1.75 4.26
C ILE A 39 2.60 1.49 2.86
N LEU A 40 3.45 1.37 1.83
CA LEU A 40 3.02 1.03 0.48
C LEU A 40 2.60 -0.44 0.41
N PHE A 41 3.37 -1.33 1.05
CA PHE A 41 3.01 -2.75 1.13
C PHE A 41 1.67 -2.96 1.83
N PHE A 42 1.43 -2.24 2.93
CA PHE A 42 0.14 -2.26 3.62
C PHE A 42 -1.02 -1.83 2.71
N LYS A 43 -0.81 -0.80 1.86
CA LYS A 43 -1.83 -0.37 0.89
C LYS A 43 -2.11 -1.41 -0.19
N ILE A 44 -1.09 -2.17 -0.63
CA ILE A 44 -1.27 -3.31 -1.56
C ILE A 44 -2.14 -4.38 -0.91
N GLU A 45 -1.79 -4.79 0.31
CA GLU A 45 -2.53 -5.82 1.04
C GLU A 45 -3.98 -5.42 1.31
N LEU A 46 -4.24 -4.13 1.57
CA LEU A 46 -5.59 -3.61 1.73
C LEU A 46 -6.42 -3.77 0.45
N LEU A 47 -5.85 -3.39 -0.70
CA LEU A 47 -6.50 -3.55 -2.00
C LEU A 47 -6.70 -5.01 -2.37
N ARG A 48 -5.70 -5.84 -2.09
CA ARG A 48 -5.74 -7.28 -2.30
C ARG A 48 -6.86 -7.92 -1.51
N THR A 49 -6.99 -7.57 -0.23
CA THR A 49 -8.02 -8.09 0.68
C THR A 49 -9.42 -7.62 0.29
N TRP A 50 -9.59 -6.34 -0.06
CA TRP A 50 -10.91 -5.79 -0.41
C TRP A 50 -11.45 -6.28 -1.74
N HIS A 51 -10.57 -6.56 -2.70
CA HIS A 51 -10.94 -7.01 -4.03
C HIS A 51 -10.72 -8.52 -4.27
N GLY A 52 -10.18 -9.24 -3.27
CA GLY A 52 -9.88 -10.67 -3.39
C GLY A 52 -8.86 -10.98 -4.49
N LEU A 53 -7.92 -10.07 -4.75
CA LEU A 53 -6.98 -10.16 -5.87
C LEU A 53 -5.78 -11.05 -5.55
N SER A 54 -5.15 -11.62 -6.56
CA SER A 54 -3.82 -12.21 -6.45
C SER A 54 -2.72 -11.15 -6.54
N ASP A 55 -1.48 -11.46 -6.12
CA ASP A 55 -0.31 -10.57 -6.26
C ASP A 55 -0.10 -10.01 -7.69
N PRO A 56 -0.15 -10.82 -8.77
CA PRO A 56 -0.04 -10.27 -10.13
C PRO A 56 -1.23 -9.39 -10.51
N GLU A 57 -2.44 -9.72 -10.03
CA GLU A 57 -3.64 -8.97 -10.37
C GLU A 57 -3.71 -7.61 -9.69
N VAL A 58 -3.24 -7.51 -8.44
CA VAL A 58 -3.19 -6.21 -7.74
C VAL A 58 -2.18 -5.27 -8.42
N GLU A 59 -1.05 -5.79 -8.92
CA GLU A 59 -0.11 -5.00 -9.71
C GLU A 59 -0.72 -4.49 -11.02
N GLU A 60 -1.43 -5.35 -11.77
CA GLU A 60 -2.12 -4.94 -12.99
C GLU A 60 -3.20 -3.89 -12.71
N GLN A 61 -3.95 -4.02 -11.63
CA GLN A 61 -4.96 -3.03 -11.24
C GLN A 61 -4.35 -1.70 -10.84
N ILE A 62 -3.20 -1.70 -10.15
CA ILE A 62 -2.46 -0.48 -9.81
C ILE A 62 -1.98 0.24 -11.08
N LYS A 63 -1.49 -0.52 -12.07
CA LYS A 63 -1.01 0.04 -13.36
C LYS A 63 -2.14 0.49 -14.28
N GLY A 64 -3.30 -0.17 -14.24
CA GLY A 64 -4.42 0.07 -15.16
C GLY A 64 -5.48 1.05 -14.68
N ARG A 65 -5.57 1.34 -13.37
CA ARG A 65 -6.63 2.19 -12.80
C ARG A 65 -6.09 3.50 -12.22
N LEU A 66 -6.49 4.61 -12.83
CA LEU A 66 -6.15 5.96 -12.37
C LEU A 66 -6.58 6.20 -10.91
N SER A 67 -7.69 5.61 -10.45
CA SER A 67 -8.13 5.67 -9.06
C SER A 67 -7.17 4.98 -8.09
N PHE A 68 -6.53 3.90 -8.51
CA PHE A 68 -5.53 3.17 -7.71
C PHE A 68 -4.20 3.93 -7.68
N MET A 69 -3.78 4.50 -8.83
CA MET A 69 -2.61 5.38 -8.89
C MET A 69 -2.76 6.61 -7.97
N ARG A 70 -3.95 7.24 -7.95
CA ARG A 70 -4.27 8.32 -7.02
C ARG A 70 -4.32 7.86 -5.57
N PHE A 71 -4.80 6.64 -5.31
CA PHE A 71 -4.76 6.05 -3.96
C PHE A 71 -3.32 5.85 -3.46
N TRP A 72 -2.40 5.55 -4.38
CA TRP A 72 -0.98 5.42 -4.14
C TRP A 72 -0.19 6.74 -4.09
N GLY A 73 -0.76 7.84 -4.60
CA GLY A 73 -0.08 9.14 -4.68
C GLY A 73 0.94 9.23 -5.81
N LEU A 74 0.74 8.45 -6.89
CA LEU A 74 1.61 8.40 -8.08
C LEU A 74 1.13 9.30 -9.24
N SER A 75 0.12 10.16 -9.03
CA SER A 75 -0.46 11.08 -10.03
C SER A 75 -0.84 12.41 -9.40
#